data_AF-U6KP35-F1
#
_entry.id   AF-U6KP35-F1
#
_cell.length_a   1.000
_cell.length_b   1.000
_cell.length_c   1.000
_cell.angle_alpha   90.00
_cell.angle_beta   90.00
_cell.angle_gamma   90.00
#
_symmetry.space_group_name_H-M   'P 1'
#
loop_
_entity.id
_entity.type
_entity.pdbx_description
1 polymer ?
#
loop_
_entity_poly.entity_id
_entity_poly.type
_entity_poly.pdbx_seq_one_letter_code
_entity_poly.pdbx_strand_id
1 'polypeptide(L)'
;MRGSDPTQKSIPAHIFFVKGAHPGGPPGASPGGPWGPRGGPWGPQGPPQGPDKQQQQQQQQKEQQLQQQQRQQQQQQLRLQAAGPQQQQQQQLRQQNEQQQKRSSPAAAAAAAAAARVSTPVSRLQQHAQPSATSWKQQQQQQQQQQRKQPPELRCLLRLLASSHGECLFSAAQHAPITESLAVGRPLLGGPWTLVDSSGALCSSRDFLGFYPLIYFGFSFCPDICPKELEKLAQVVELIDKEHGEVVQPIFITVDPARDTVAQVAAYCKEFHPRLVGLTGTPGQIKDVTRKFRVYFNETARTGDEEYLVDHSIIQYFMGLDGSFKDFFGQNMTAREIAQKISRHIKEDKLKKKEKKRAAEADED
;
A
#
# COMPACT_ATOMS: atom_id res chain seq x y z
N MET A 1 79.12 13.34 5.87
CA MET A 1 79.16 14.13 4.62
C MET A 1 77.78 14.72 4.38
N ARG A 2 77.75 15.94 3.84
CA ARG A 2 76.65 16.91 3.86
C ARG A 2 75.48 16.55 2.94
N GLY A 3 74.28 16.97 3.37
CA GLY A 3 73.38 17.85 2.61
C GLY A 3 72.39 17.16 1.66
N SER A 4 71.17 17.63 1.44
CA SER A 4 70.45 18.80 1.96
C SER A 4 68.96 18.64 1.58
N ASP A 5 68.08 18.98 2.51
CA ASP A 5 66.68 19.44 2.36
C ASP A 5 66.65 20.78 1.57
N PRO A 6 65.54 21.55 1.36
CA PRO A 6 64.11 21.31 1.60
C PRO A 6 63.18 21.88 0.50
N THR A 7 61.85 21.70 0.66
CA THR A 7 60.87 22.81 0.89
C THR A 7 59.44 22.24 0.90
N GLN A 8 58.81 22.09 2.08
CA GLN A 8 58.08 23.12 2.88
C GLN A 8 56.72 23.48 2.26
N LYS A 9 55.60 23.60 2.98
CA LYS A 9 55.34 23.96 4.41
C LYS A 9 53.83 23.71 4.65
N SER A 10 53.43 22.94 5.67
CA SER A 10 53.16 23.32 7.08
C SER A 10 51.68 23.69 7.34
N ILE A 11 50.87 22.91 8.07
CA ILE A 11 50.84 22.67 9.55
C ILE A 11 49.97 23.74 10.29
N PRO A 12 49.23 23.43 11.38
CA PRO A 12 47.82 23.04 11.24
C PRO A 12 46.91 23.50 12.42
N ALA A 13 45.70 22.96 12.44
CA ALA A 13 44.98 22.28 13.54
C ALA A 13 44.66 22.90 14.93
N HIS A 14 43.51 22.40 15.39
CA HIS A 14 43.01 22.13 16.74
C HIS A 14 42.26 23.25 17.50
N ILE A 15 40.92 23.16 17.56
CA ILE A 15 40.02 22.48 18.55
C ILE A 15 39.78 23.35 19.82
N PHE A 16 38.51 23.38 20.25
CA PHE A 16 37.88 23.78 21.55
C PHE A 16 37.26 25.19 21.54
N PHE A 17 35.92 25.36 21.60
CA PHE A 17 34.94 25.15 22.70
C PHE A 17 34.75 26.41 23.58
N VAL A 18 33.51 26.57 24.11
CA VAL A 18 33.02 27.52 25.15
C VAL A 18 32.47 28.87 24.62
N LYS A 19 31.15 29.15 24.66
CA LYS A 19 30.33 29.79 25.74
C LYS A 19 30.83 31.24 26.01
N GLY A 20 30.11 32.34 25.80
CA GLY A 20 28.76 32.74 26.23
C GLY A 20 28.87 34.13 26.92
N ALA A 21 27.79 34.92 26.90
CA ALA A 21 27.50 36.15 27.68
C ALA A 21 27.94 37.55 27.15
N HIS A 22 26.91 38.35 26.77
CA HIS A 22 26.53 39.75 27.13
C HIS A 22 27.46 40.65 28.00
N PRO A 23 27.19 41.96 28.23
CA PRO A 23 26.37 43.01 27.54
C PRO A 23 27.05 44.42 27.52
N GLY A 24 26.32 45.46 27.05
CA GLY A 24 26.52 46.90 27.36
C GLY A 24 27.39 47.63 26.33
N GLY A 25 27.05 48.79 25.77
CA GLY A 25 26.25 49.94 26.19
C GLY A 25 27.08 51.19 25.77
N PRO A 26 26.55 52.19 25.02
CA PRO A 26 27.37 53.24 24.45
C PRO A 26 27.42 54.51 25.31
N PRO A 27 28.56 55.21 25.39
CA PRO A 27 28.61 56.66 25.56
C PRO A 27 28.95 57.32 24.20
N GLY A 28 28.58 58.53 23.84
CA GLY A 28 28.23 59.70 24.62
C GLY A 28 28.87 60.91 23.90
N ALA A 29 28.00 61.80 23.38
CA ALA A 29 28.15 63.24 23.16
C ALA A 29 29.48 63.87 22.65
N SER A 30 29.42 64.50 21.45
CA SER A 30 29.59 65.96 21.13
C SER A 30 30.83 66.75 21.62
N PRO A 31 31.07 68.04 21.22
CA PRO A 31 30.47 68.92 20.20
C PRO A 31 31.47 69.83 19.40
N GLY A 32 30.91 70.69 18.52
CA GLY A 32 31.46 72.02 18.13
C GLY A 32 32.13 72.05 16.75
N GLY A 33 31.54 72.60 15.67
CA GLY A 33 31.15 74.00 15.41
C GLY A 33 32.18 74.65 14.46
N PRO A 34 31.98 75.85 13.86
CA PRO A 34 30.74 76.43 13.31
C PRO A 34 30.97 77.28 12.01
N TRP A 35 29.87 77.83 11.46
CA TRP A 35 29.73 79.02 10.60
C TRP A 35 29.84 78.94 9.06
N GLY A 36 28.69 79.20 8.41
CA GLY A 36 28.53 79.84 7.09
C GLY A 36 27.16 80.57 7.06
N PRO A 37 27.04 81.81 6.55
CA PRO A 37 25.93 82.71 6.91
C PRO A 37 24.73 82.72 5.93
N ARG A 38 23.54 83.01 6.52
CA ARG A 38 22.40 83.89 6.12
C ARG A 38 22.10 84.06 4.61
N GLY A 39 20.89 83.99 4.08
CA GLY A 39 19.53 83.89 4.62
C GLY A 39 18.47 84.46 3.64
N GLY A 40 17.35 83.76 3.46
CA GLY A 40 16.01 84.26 3.03
C GLY A 40 15.65 84.24 1.52
N PRO A 41 14.35 84.24 1.11
CA PRO A 41 13.13 83.83 1.83
C PRO A 41 12.14 83.00 0.95
N TRP A 42 11.70 81.81 1.38
CA TRP A 42 10.48 81.17 0.86
C TRP A 42 9.73 80.49 2.01
N GLY A 43 8.45 80.81 2.17
CA GLY A 43 7.58 80.28 3.21
C GLY A 43 7.34 78.76 3.11
N PRO A 44 6.85 78.12 4.18
CA PRO A 44 6.80 76.66 4.29
C PRO A 44 5.69 76.07 3.41
N GLN A 45 6.07 75.24 2.43
CA GLN A 45 5.18 74.22 1.88
C GLN A 45 5.13 73.08 2.89
N GLY A 46 3.94 72.78 3.43
CA GLY A 46 3.72 71.61 4.28
C GLY A 46 4.10 70.32 3.53
N PRO A 47 4.59 69.28 4.24
CA PRO A 47 5.06 68.05 3.59
C PRO A 47 3.90 67.32 2.88
N PRO A 48 4.17 66.66 1.73
CA PRO A 48 3.16 65.95 0.96
C PRO A 48 2.59 64.78 1.76
N GLN A 49 1.26 64.69 1.85
CA GLN A 49 0.57 63.57 2.48
C GLN A 49 0.88 62.28 1.70
N GLY A 50 1.39 61.26 2.40
CA GLY A 50 1.67 59.95 1.82
C GLY A 50 0.39 59.24 1.34
N PRO A 51 0.50 58.23 0.46
CA PRO A 51 -0.65 57.59 -0.17
C PRO A 51 -1.60 57.03 0.88
N ASP A 52 -2.87 57.35 0.71
CA ASP A 52 -3.97 57.04 1.62
C ASP A 52 -4.01 55.54 1.89
N LYS A 53 -4.10 55.12 3.17
CA LYS A 53 -4.04 53.69 3.57
C LYS A 53 -5.05 52.82 2.80
N GLN A 54 -6.15 53.43 2.39
CA GLN A 54 -7.19 52.81 1.58
C GLN A 54 -6.71 52.45 0.16
N GLN A 55 -5.90 53.29 -0.48
CA GLN A 55 -5.30 52.98 -1.79
C GLN A 55 -4.30 51.83 -1.69
N GLN A 56 -3.53 51.78 -0.61
CA GLN A 56 -2.54 50.73 -0.40
C GLN A 56 -3.22 49.36 -0.18
N GLN A 57 -4.32 49.33 0.56
CA GLN A 57 -5.13 48.12 0.74
C GLN A 57 -5.79 47.68 -0.56
N GLN A 58 -6.28 48.62 -1.38
CA GLN A 58 -6.87 48.32 -2.68
C GLN A 58 -5.84 47.76 -3.68
N GLN A 59 -4.60 48.25 -3.61
CA GLN A 59 -3.50 47.75 -4.44
C GLN A 59 -3.09 46.33 -4.04
N GLN A 60 -2.99 46.04 -2.74
CA GLN A 60 -2.74 44.68 -2.25
C GLN A 60 -3.83 43.69 -2.68
N GLN A 61 -5.11 44.11 -2.65
CA GLN A 61 -6.22 43.27 -3.11
C GLN A 61 -6.14 42.97 -4.62
N LYS A 62 -5.78 43.96 -5.44
CA LYS A 62 -5.57 43.77 -6.88
C LYS A 62 -4.41 42.82 -7.17
N GLU A 63 -3.31 42.93 -6.44
CA GLU A 63 -2.16 42.02 -6.58
C GLU A 63 -2.52 40.58 -6.20
N GLN A 64 -3.29 40.38 -5.13
CA GLN A 64 -3.76 39.05 -4.73
C GLN A 64 -4.69 38.42 -5.79
N GLN A 65 -5.60 39.22 -6.37
CA GLN A 65 -6.46 38.76 -7.46
C GLN A 65 -5.65 38.38 -8.72
N LEU A 66 -4.66 39.19 -9.09
CA LEU A 66 -3.80 38.92 -10.23
C LEU A 66 -2.99 37.63 -10.02
N GLN A 67 -2.42 37.42 -8.84
CA GLN A 67 -1.72 36.18 -8.50
C GLN A 67 -2.65 34.96 -8.54
N GLN A 68 -3.90 35.10 -8.08
CA GLN A 68 -4.87 34.02 -8.15
C GLN A 68 -5.22 33.66 -9.60
N GLN A 69 -5.37 34.66 -10.46
CA GLN A 69 -5.64 34.47 -11.88
C GLN A 69 -4.46 33.79 -12.59
N GLN A 70 -3.22 34.19 -12.28
CA GLN A 70 -2.01 33.55 -12.82
C GLN A 70 -1.90 32.08 -12.39
N ARG A 71 -2.19 31.76 -11.12
CA ARG A 71 -2.23 30.37 -10.64
C ARG A 71 -3.26 29.52 -11.36
N GLN A 72 -4.44 30.08 -11.64
CA GLN A 72 -5.49 29.37 -12.38
C GLN A 72 -5.07 29.10 -13.83
N GLN A 73 -4.46 30.07 -14.51
CA GLN A 73 -3.93 29.89 -15.87
C GLN A 73 -2.82 28.85 -15.92
N GLN A 74 -1.91 28.85 -14.94
CA GLN A 74 -0.82 27.87 -14.86
C GLN A 74 -1.35 26.45 -14.62
N GLN A 75 -2.35 26.28 -13.74
CA GLN A 75 -3.01 24.98 -13.55
C GLN A 75 -3.74 24.50 -14.81
N GLN A 76 -4.36 25.41 -15.57
CA GLN A 76 -5.03 25.07 -16.81
C GLN A 76 -4.02 24.63 -17.89
N GLN A 77 -2.87 25.28 -18.00
CA GLN A 77 -1.79 24.86 -18.90
C GLN A 77 -1.21 23.49 -18.53
N LEU A 78 -0.98 23.23 -17.24
CA LEU A 78 -0.50 21.91 -16.77
C LEU A 78 -1.50 20.79 -17.08
N ARG A 79 -2.81 21.04 -16.93
CA ARG A 79 -3.86 20.07 -17.31
C ARG A 79 -3.86 19.76 -18.80
N LEU A 80 -3.69 20.77 -19.65
CA LEU A 80 -3.62 20.60 -21.10
C LEU A 80 -2.36 19.80 -21.51
N GLN A 81 -1.22 20.05 -20.86
CA GLN A 81 0.02 19.30 -21.09
C GLN A 81 -0.07 17.84 -20.62
N ALA A 82 -0.76 17.56 -19.51
CA ALA A 82 -0.96 16.20 -19.01
C ALA A 82 -1.95 15.37 -19.84
N ALA A 83 -2.90 16.00 -20.55
CA ALA A 83 -3.90 15.31 -21.35
C ALA A 83 -3.35 14.74 -22.68
N GLY A 84 -2.29 15.34 -23.23
CA GLY A 84 -1.71 14.97 -24.54
C GLY A 84 -1.16 13.53 -24.61
N PRO A 85 -0.24 13.13 -23.71
CA PRO A 85 0.39 11.81 -23.77
C PRO A 85 -0.61 10.66 -23.54
N GLN A 86 -1.60 10.89 -22.68
CA GLN A 86 -2.56 9.86 -22.28
C GLN A 86 -3.59 9.57 -23.39
N GLN A 87 -4.03 10.59 -24.14
CA GLN A 87 -4.89 10.39 -25.31
C GLN A 87 -4.15 9.68 -26.45
N GLN A 88 -2.88 10.02 -26.68
CA GLN A 88 -2.07 9.40 -27.73
C GLN A 88 -1.81 7.92 -27.45
N GLN A 89 -1.53 7.57 -26.18
CA GLN A 89 -1.37 6.18 -25.75
C GLN A 89 -2.69 5.39 -25.87
N GLN A 90 -3.83 6.00 -25.53
CA GLN A 90 -5.13 5.36 -25.67
C GLN A 90 -5.54 5.16 -27.14
N GLN A 91 -5.15 6.07 -28.04
CA GLN A 91 -5.32 5.90 -29.49
C GLN A 91 -4.42 4.79 -30.05
N GLN A 92 -3.17 4.69 -29.60
CA GLN A 92 -2.27 3.60 -30.00
C GLN A 92 -2.79 2.23 -29.54
N LEU A 93 -3.28 2.11 -28.32
CA LEU A 93 -3.91 0.88 -27.81
C LEU A 93 -5.15 0.49 -28.62
N ARG A 94 -5.99 1.46 -29.01
CA ARG A 94 -7.15 1.21 -29.88
C ARG A 94 -6.74 0.70 -31.26
N GLN A 95 -5.72 1.32 -31.87
CA GLN A 95 -5.20 0.90 -33.18
C GLN A 95 -4.57 -0.51 -33.12
N GLN A 96 -3.86 -0.84 -32.04
CA GLN A 96 -3.30 -2.18 -31.82
C GLN A 96 -4.39 -3.24 -31.66
N ASN A 97 -5.44 -2.96 -30.89
CA ASN A 97 -6.58 -3.87 -30.74
C ASN A 97 -7.35 -4.06 -32.05
N GLU A 98 -7.56 -3.01 -32.85
CA GLU A 98 -8.19 -3.12 -34.16
C GLU A 98 -7.34 -3.95 -35.15
N GLN A 99 -6.01 -3.83 -35.11
CA GLN A 99 -5.12 -4.65 -35.95
C GLN A 99 -5.13 -6.12 -35.52
N GLN A 100 -5.18 -6.41 -34.23
CA GLN A 100 -5.34 -7.78 -33.72
C GLN A 100 -6.68 -8.38 -34.12
N GLN A 101 -7.78 -7.61 -34.03
CA GLN A 101 -9.12 -8.05 -34.46
C GLN A 101 -9.20 -8.32 -35.97
N LYS A 102 -8.52 -7.50 -36.79
CA LYS A 102 -8.44 -7.73 -38.26
C LYS A 102 -7.58 -8.93 -38.63
N ARG A 103 -6.60 -9.30 -37.79
CA ARG A 103 -5.83 -10.54 -37.95
C ARG A 103 -6.61 -11.78 -37.52
N SER A 104 -7.69 -11.62 -36.74
CA SER A 104 -8.51 -12.71 -36.20
C SER A 104 -9.91 -12.81 -36.84
N SER A 105 -10.00 -12.90 -38.17
CA SER A 105 -11.24 -13.27 -38.89
C SER A 105 -10.95 -13.93 -40.24
N PRO A 106 -11.87 -14.74 -40.80
CA PRO A 106 -12.36 -16.04 -40.36
C PRO A 106 -11.68 -17.19 -41.16
N ALA A 107 -10.42 -17.03 -41.58
CA ALA A 107 -9.72 -18.10 -42.32
C ALA A 107 -9.31 -19.29 -41.45
N ALA A 108 -9.13 -19.09 -40.14
CA ALA A 108 -8.77 -20.16 -39.19
C ALA A 108 -9.97 -20.97 -38.67
N ALA A 109 -11.20 -20.43 -38.77
CA ALA A 109 -12.41 -21.10 -38.28
C ALA A 109 -12.93 -22.22 -39.22
N ALA A 110 -12.51 -22.24 -40.49
CA ALA A 110 -12.90 -23.27 -41.45
C ALA A 110 -12.12 -24.59 -41.29
N ALA A 111 -10.97 -24.58 -40.60
CA ALA A 111 -10.14 -25.78 -40.40
C ALA A 111 -10.61 -26.67 -39.23
N ALA A 112 -11.30 -26.11 -38.24
CA ALA A 112 -11.76 -26.85 -37.06
C ALA A 112 -13.09 -27.62 -37.27
N ALA A 113 -13.86 -27.28 -38.30
CA ALA A 113 -15.18 -27.89 -38.55
C ALA A 113 -15.14 -29.22 -39.33
N ALA A 114 -13.96 -29.69 -39.76
CA ALA A 114 -13.81 -30.86 -40.63
C ALA A 114 -13.46 -32.19 -39.91
N ALA A 115 -13.18 -32.18 -38.61
CA ALA A 115 -12.66 -33.36 -37.89
C ALA A 115 -13.69 -34.16 -37.07
N ALA A 116 -14.96 -33.75 -37.02
CA ALA A 116 -15.97 -34.39 -36.17
C ALA A 116 -17.14 -34.99 -36.96
N ARG A 117 -16.88 -35.98 -37.81
CA ARG A 117 -17.94 -36.81 -38.43
C ARG A 117 -17.48 -38.24 -38.69
N VAL A 118 -17.53 -39.13 -37.68
CA VAL A 118 -17.73 -40.59 -37.85
C VAL A 118 -18.40 -41.18 -36.58
N SER A 119 -19.68 -41.57 -36.74
CA SER A 119 -20.41 -42.75 -36.20
C SER A 119 -20.59 -43.07 -34.69
N THR A 120 -21.82 -42.78 -34.18
CA THR A 120 -22.91 -43.63 -33.58
C THR A 120 -22.63 -45.01 -32.90
N PRO A 121 -23.59 -45.65 -32.14
CA PRO A 121 -24.77 -45.19 -31.36
C PRO A 121 -24.98 -45.91 -29.96
N VAL A 122 -26.10 -45.58 -29.26
CA VAL A 122 -26.99 -46.47 -28.43
C VAL A 122 -27.19 -46.10 -26.94
N SER A 123 -28.48 -46.16 -26.54
CA SER A 123 -29.14 -46.08 -25.20
C SER A 123 -29.36 -44.67 -24.63
N ARG A 124 -30.57 -44.09 -24.62
CA ARG A 124 -31.86 -44.45 -23.97
C ARG A 124 -31.79 -44.39 -22.42
N LEU A 125 -32.71 -43.58 -21.85
CA LEU A 125 -32.88 -43.16 -20.43
C LEU A 125 -31.92 -42.00 -20.09
N GLN A 126 -32.34 -40.78 -19.75
CA GLN A 126 -33.34 -40.43 -18.75
C GLN A 126 -33.80 -38.99 -18.97
N GLN A 127 -35.11 -38.75 -18.98
CA GLN A 127 -35.70 -37.42 -18.95
C GLN A 127 -35.63 -36.91 -17.51
N HIS A 128 -34.78 -35.92 -17.23
CA HIS A 128 -34.90 -35.10 -16.02
C HIS A 128 -34.79 -33.61 -16.37
N ALA A 129 -35.89 -32.93 -16.07
CA ALA A 129 -36.15 -31.50 -15.91
C ALA A 129 -34.96 -30.54 -16.02
N GLN A 130 -35.05 -29.64 -17.01
CA GLN A 130 -34.35 -28.35 -17.00
C GLN A 130 -35.13 -27.36 -16.11
N PRO A 131 -34.54 -26.70 -15.10
CA PRO A 131 -35.07 -25.44 -14.63
C PRO A 131 -34.62 -24.32 -15.57
N SER A 132 -35.60 -23.64 -16.14
CA SER A 132 -35.45 -22.51 -17.05
C SER A 132 -34.63 -21.37 -16.45
N ALA A 133 -33.72 -20.82 -17.25
CA ALA A 133 -33.01 -19.58 -17.02
C ALA A 133 -33.95 -18.36 -17.04
N THR A 134 -34.73 -18.18 -15.98
CA THR A 134 -35.53 -16.97 -15.73
C THR A 134 -35.73 -16.84 -14.22
N SER A 135 -34.80 -16.22 -13.51
CA SER A 135 -34.95 -16.03 -12.04
C SER A 135 -34.43 -14.70 -11.50
N TRP A 136 -33.39 -14.08 -12.06
CA TRP A 136 -32.78 -12.93 -11.37
C TRP A 136 -33.49 -11.59 -11.62
N LYS A 137 -33.94 -11.33 -12.85
CA LYS A 137 -34.69 -10.11 -13.17
C LYS A 137 -36.09 -10.09 -12.50
N GLN A 138 -36.72 -11.25 -12.37
CA GLN A 138 -38.04 -11.39 -11.75
C GLN A 138 -37.95 -11.30 -10.22
N GLN A 139 -36.87 -11.81 -9.62
CA GLN A 139 -36.60 -11.71 -8.19
C GLN A 139 -36.21 -10.28 -7.77
N GLN A 140 -35.44 -9.55 -8.59
CA GLN A 140 -35.16 -8.12 -8.34
C GLN A 140 -36.42 -7.25 -8.41
N GLN A 141 -37.32 -7.53 -9.35
CA GLN A 141 -38.54 -6.74 -9.53
C GLN A 141 -39.57 -6.98 -8.41
N GLN A 142 -39.65 -8.21 -7.87
CA GLN A 142 -40.46 -8.52 -6.68
C GLN A 142 -39.94 -7.84 -5.41
N GLN A 143 -38.62 -7.77 -5.22
CA GLN A 143 -38.00 -7.13 -4.06
C GLN A 143 -38.24 -5.60 -4.04
N GLN A 144 -38.21 -4.96 -5.22
CA GLN A 144 -38.49 -3.54 -5.37
C GLN A 144 -39.98 -3.19 -5.15
N GLN A 145 -40.89 -4.09 -5.51
CA GLN A 145 -42.33 -3.91 -5.25
C GLN A 145 -42.71 -4.12 -3.77
N GLN A 146 -42.02 -5.00 -3.04
CA GLN A 146 -42.24 -5.17 -1.60
C GLN A 146 -41.80 -3.93 -0.79
N GLN A 147 -40.73 -3.26 -1.21
CA GLN A 147 -40.27 -2.02 -0.56
C GLN A 147 -41.19 -0.81 -0.80
N ARG A 148 -42.02 -0.85 -1.85
CA ARG A 148 -42.97 0.23 -2.20
C ARG A 148 -44.30 0.19 -1.43
N LYS A 149 -44.57 -0.86 -0.64
CA LYS A 149 -45.89 -1.09 0.00
C LYS A 149 -45.98 -0.71 1.49
N GLN A 150 -45.00 -0.04 2.08
CA GLN A 150 -45.12 0.43 3.47
C GLN A 150 -45.47 1.93 3.56
N PRO A 151 -46.50 2.32 4.34
CA PRO A 151 -46.90 3.72 4.44
C PRO A 151 -45.88 4.54 5.25
N PRO A 152 -45.68 5.83 4.93
CA PRO A 152 -44.60 6.67 5.46
C PRO A 152 -44.73 7.04 6.95
N GLU A 153 -45.88 6.82 7.58
CA GLU A 153 -46.17 7.27 8.95
C GLU A 153 -45.53 6.41 10.06
N LEU A 154 -45.08 5.18 9.76
CA LEU A 154 -44.51 4.26 10.78
C LEU A 154 -42.98 4.28 10.88
N ARG A 155 -42.29 5.05 10.02
CA ARG A 155 -40.82 5.14 10.02
C ARG A 155 -40.25 6.14 11.02
N CYS A 156 -41.05 7.07 11.54
CA CYS A 156 -40.58 8.06 12.52
C CYS A 156 -40.87 7.65 13.98
N LEU A 157 -41.87 6.80 14.24
CA LEU A 157 -42.25 6.43 15.61
C LEU A 157 -41.38 5.33 16.24
N LEU A 158 -40.73 4.47 15.45
CA LEU A 158 -39.88 3.39 15.99
C LEU A 158 -38.47 3.86 16.41
N ARG A 159 -38.10 5.12 16.12
CA ARG A 159 -36.78 5.69 16.51
C ARG A 159 -36.82 6.58 17.76
N LEU A 160 -38.00 6.84 18.34
CA LEU A 160 -38.12 7.73 19.51
C LEU A 160 -38.41 7.02 20.85
N LEU A 161 -38.64 5.70 20.87
CA LEU A 161 -38.97 4.95 22.09
C LEU A 161 -37.83 4.07 22.65
N ALA A 162 -36.61 4.15 22.11
CA ALA A 162 -35.46 3.39 22.61
C ALA A 162 -34.47 4.24 23.45
N SER A 163 -34.88 5.42 23.94
CA SER A 163 -34.00 6.37 24.66
C SER A 163 -34.31 6.56 26.15
N SER A 164 -35.04 5.65 26.80
CA SER A 164 -35.29 5.76 28.24
C SER A 164 -35.50 4.38 28.87
N HIS A 165 -34.77 4.12 29.94
CA HIS A 165 -34.69 2.89 30.76
C HIS A 165 -33.52 1.96 30.40
N GLY A 166 -32.39 2.21 31.06
CA GLY A 166 -31.24 1.30 31.02
C GLY A 166 -30.05 1.69 31.91
N GLU A 167 -30.26 2.43 33.00
CA GLU A 167 -29.27 2.49 34.09
C GLU A 167 -29.54 1.34 35.06
N CYS A 168 -28.67 0.32 35.07
CA CYS A 168 -28.07 -0.23 36.29
C CYS A 168 -27.17 -1.44 36.00
N LEU A 169 -25.92 -1.32 36.44
CA LEU A 169 -25.03 -2.41 36.91
C LEU A 169 -24.41 -3.34 35.85
N PHE A 170 -23.23 -2.97 35.37
CA PHE A 170 -22.07 -3.86 35.54
C PHE A 170 -20.78 -3.05 35.65
N SER A 171 -20.25 -3.03 36.87
CA SER A 171 -18.91 -2.58 37.23
C SER A 171 -17.86 -3.53 36.65
N ALA A 172 -16.62 -3.03 36.56
CA ALA A 172 -15.38 -3.73 36.18
C ALA A 172 -15.04 -3.84 34.68
N ALA A 173 -14.52 -2.74 34.11
CA ALA A 173 -13.36 -2.78 33.21
C ALA A 173 -12.71 -1.39 33.19
N GLN A 174 -12.07 -1.04 34.30
CA GLN A 174 -11.25 0.15 34.42
C GLN A 174 -9.87 -0.09 33.80
N HIS A 175 -9.44 0.88 32.98
CA HIS A 175 -8.06 1.17 32.59
C HIS A 175 -7.29 0.15 31.73
N ALA A 176 -7.32 0.36 30.42
CA ALA A 176 -6.10 0.23 29.61
C ALA A 176 -5.81 1.61 28.99
N PRO A 177 -4.65 2.24 29.26
CA PRO A 177 -4.28 3.46 28.58
C PRO A 177 -3.91 3.12 27.13
N ILE A 178 -4.80 3.44 26.19
CA ILE A 178 -4.45 3.49 24.76
C ILE A 178 -3.68 4.80 24.55
N THR A 179 -2.40 4.76 24.87
CA THR A 179 -1.41 5.72 24.37
C THR A 179 -0.36 4.93 23.59
N GLU A 180 -0.78 4.34 22.47
CA GLU A 180 0.13 4.19 21.35
C GLU A 180 -0.10 5.36 20.41
N SER A 181 0.96 6.10 20.11
CA SER A 181 0.93 7.11 19.07
C SER A 181 0.49 6.43 17.78
N LEU A 182 -0.69 6.81 17.29
CA LEU A 182 -1.15 6.39 15.98
C LEU A 182 -0.14 6.91 14.96
N ALA A 183 0.74 6.02 14.51
CA ALA A 183 1.47 6.20 13.28
C ALA A 183 0.42 6.32 12.17
N VAL A 184 0.07 7.57 11.83
CA VAL A 184 -0.87 7.90 10.77
C VAL A 184 -0.43 7.18 9.50
N GLY A 185 -1.25 6.23 9.03
CA GLY A 185 -1.21 5.75 7.65
C GLY A 185 -0.62 4.37 7.37
N ARG A 186 -0.27 3.52 8.35
CA ARG A 186 0.03 2.11 7.99
C ARG A 186 -1.26 1.36 7.62
N PRO A 187 -1.38 0.82 6.39
CA PRO A 187 -2.54 0.03 6.04
C PRO A 187 -2.63 -1.16 6.99
N LEU A 188 -3.81 -1.39 7.57
CA LEU A 188 -4.06 -2.58 8.37
C LEU A 188 -4.13 -3.78 7.40
N LEU A 189 -2.97 -4.35 7.08
CA LEU A 189 -2.83 -5.57 6.29
C LEU A 189 -2.67 -6.76 7.24
N GLY A 190 -3.34 -7.85 6.89
CA GLY A 190 -3.35 -9.07 7.70
C GLY A 190 -4.57 -9.18 8.61
N GLY A 191 -4.47 -10.07 9.60
CA GLY A 191 -5.57 -10.46 10.49
C GLY A 191 -5.57 -11.97 10.74
N PRO A 192 -6.39 -12.46 11.66
CA PRO A 192 -6.45 -13.89 11.98
C PRO A 192 -7.03 -14.68 10.81
N TRP A 193 -6.40 -15.77 10.39
CA TRP A 193 -6.91 -16.65 9.34
C TRP A 193 -6.71 -18.11 9.72
N THR A 194 -7.47 -18.99 9.07
CA THR A 194 -7.39 -20.44 9.24
C THR A 194 -7.49 -21.09 7.88
N LEU A 195 -6.45 -21.83 7.52
CA LEU A 195 -6.24 -22.52 6.26
C LEU A 195 -5.92 -24.00 6.53
N VAL A 196 -5.67 -24.76 5.47
CA VAL A 196 -5.27 -26.15 5.51
C VAL A 196 -3.82 -26.23 5.04
N ASP A 197 -2.97 -26.90 5.80
CA ASP A 197 -1.57 -27.09 5.45
C ASP A 197 -1.37 -28.23 4.43
N SER A 198 -0.12 -28.43 4.02
CA SER A 198 0.31 -29.50 3.12
C SER A 198 0.11 -30.92 3.67
N SER A 199 -0.14 -31.08 4.98
CA SER A 199 -0.45 -32.35 5.64
C SER A 199 -1.95 -32.63 5.73
N GLY A 200 -2.80 -31.64 5.40
CA GLY A 200 -4.24 -31.69 5.56
C GLY A 200 -4.73 -31.25 6.94
N ALA A 201 -3.85 -30.77 7.81
CA ALA A 201 -4.20 -30.24 9.12
C ALA A 201 -4.65 -28.77 9.01
N LEU A 202 -5.50 -28.33 9.95
CA LEU A 202 -5.87 -26.93 10.04
C LEU A 202 -4.71 -26.13 10.61
N CYS A 203 -4.33 -25.08 9.89
CA CYS A 203 -3.26 -24.17 10.25
C CYS A 203 -3.80 -22.75 10.36
N SER A 204 -3.52 -22.09 11.47
CA SER A 204 -3.94 -20.74 11.77
C SER A 204 -2.78 -19.76 11.69
N SER A 205 -3.09 -18.48 11.52
CA SER A 205 -2.08 -17.42 11.59
C SER A 205 -1.31 -17.39 12.92
N ARG A 206 -1.88 -17.98 14.00
CA ARG A 206 -1.29 -18.01 15.34
C ARG A 206 -0.17 -19.05 15.46
N ASP A 207 -0.19 -20.07 14.61
CA ASP A 207 0.81 -21.15 14.65
C ASP A 207 2.19 -20.65 14.15
N PHE A 208 2.21 -19.50 13.48
CA PHE A 208 3.43 -18.84 13.01
C PHE A 208 3.94 -17.73 13.95
N LEU A 209 3.33 -17.55 15.13
CA LEU A 209 3.82 -16.59 16.12
C LEU A 209 5.20 -17.03 16.63
N GLY A 210 6.11 -16.07 16.79
CA GLY A 210 7.50 -16.32 17.17
C GLY A 210 8.44 -16.60 16.00
N PHE A 211 7.92 -16.77 14.79
CA PHE A 211 8.69 -16.72 13.54
C PHE A 211 8.37 -15.43 12.78
N TYR A 212 9.15 -15.13 11.73
CA TYR A 212 8.82 -14.07 10.79
C TYR A 212 8.20 -14.67 9.52
N PRO A 213 6.86 -14.69 9.36
CA PRO A 213 6.23 -15.17 8.15
C PRO A 213 6.58 -14.31 6.94
N LEU A 214 7.06 -14.93 5.87
CA LEU A 214 7.16 -14.33 4.55
C LEU A 214 6.13 -14.98 3.63
N ILE A 215 5.01 -14.29 3.42
CA ILE A 215 3.82 -14.83 2.76
C ILE A 215 3.81 -14.41 1.30
N TYR A 216 3.63 -15.37 0.40
CA TYR A 216 3.39 -15.15 -1.02
C TYR A 216 2.06 -15.78 -1.44
N PHE A 217 1.26 -15.04 -2.20
CA PHE A 217 0.01 -15.52 -2.77
C PHE A 217 0.26 -15.89 -4.24
N GLY A 218 -0.15 -17.09 -4.65
CA GLY A 218 0.02 -17.56 -6.03
C GLY A 218 -0.82 -18.80 -6.30
N PHE A 219 -0.54 -19.54 -7.36
CA PHE A 219 -1.22 -20.80 -7.69
C PHE A 219 -0.27 -21.72 -8.46
N SER A 220 -0.48 -23.03 -8.38
CA SER A 220 0.48 -24.02 -8.91
C SER A 220 0.56 -24.06 -10.44
N PHE A 221 -0.52 -23.69 -11.13
CA PHE A 221 -0.63 -23.69 -12.60
C PHE A 221 -0.11 -22.40 -13.27
N CYS A 222 0.63 -21.55 -12.57
CA CYS A 222 1.11 -20.31 -13.17
C CYS A 222 2.31 -20.59 -14.10
N PRO A 223 2.25 -20.22 -15.39
CA PRO A 223 3.26 -20.63 -16.37
C PRO A 223 4.65 -20.01 -16.13
N ASP A 224 4.72 -18.76 -15.68
CA ASP A 224 6.00 -18.01 -15.69
C ASP A 224 6.34 -17.26 -14.40
N ILE A 225 5.36 -16.63 -13.75
CA ILE A 225 5.65 -15.63 -12.69
C ILE A 225 5.81 -16.27 -11.31
N CYS A 226 4.94 -17.20 -10.92
CA CYS A 226 5.00 -17.82 -9.59
C CYS A 226 6.32 -18.59 -9.35
N PRO A 227 6.81 -19.44 -10.28
CA PRO A 227 8.06 -20.16 -10.07
C PRO A 227 9.24 -19.21 -9.82
N LYS A 228 9.33 -18.14 -10.62
CA LYS A 228 10.38 -17.13 -10.49
C LYS A 228 10.33 -16.38 -9.15
N GLU A 229 9.13 -16.05 -8.66
CA GLU A 229 8.97 -15.40 -7.36
C GLU A 229 9.28 -16.33 -6.19
N LEU A 230 8.95 -17.63 -6.31
CA LEU A 230 9.27 -18.63 -5.31
C LEU A 230 10.77 -18.94 -5.24
N GLU A 231 11.46 -19.02 -6.38
CA GLU A 231 12.93 -19.11 -6.42
C GLU A 231 13.58 -17.90 -5.75
N LYS A 232 13.07 -16.69 -6.05
CA LYS A 232 13.55 -15.46 -5.41
C LYS A 232 13.31 -15.49 -3.91
N LEU A 233 12.15 -15.98 -3.46
CA LEU A 233 11.81 -16.13 -2.05
C LEU A 233 12.71 -17.15 -1.35
N ALA A 234 13.02 -18.29 -1.98
CA ALA A 234 13.97 -19.26 -1.47
C ALA A 234 15.37 -18.65 -1.27
N GLN A 235 15.86 -17.90 -2.26
CA GLN A 235 17.14 -17.18 -2.15
C GLN A 235 17.14 -16.15 -1.02
N VAL A 236 16.04 -15.43 -0.82
CA VAL A 236 15.90 -14.49 0.31
C VAL A 236 16.04 -15.20 1.65
N VAL A 237 15.36 -16.33 1.83
CA VAL A 237 15.42 -17.14 3.05
C VAL A 237 16.84 -17.63 3.30
N GLU A 238 17.51 -18.20 2.30
CA GLU A 238 18.90 -18.66 2.43
C GLU A 238 19.88 -17.54 2.81
N LEU A 239 19.70 -16.34 2.25
CA LEU A 239 20.53 -15.18 2.58
C LEU A 239 20.34 -14.73 4.03
N ILE A 240 19.11 -14.77 4.53
CA ILE A 240 18.79 -14.39 5.91
C ILE A 240 19.25 -15.47 6.88
N ASP A 241 19.08 -16.74 6.53
CA ASP A 241 19.49 -17.88 7.37
C ASP A 241 21.01 -17.85 7.63
N LYS A 242 21.81 -17.42 6.64
CA LYS A 242 23.26 -17.19 6.81
C LYS A 242 23.61 -16.10 7.84
N GLU A 243 22.76 -15.09 8.02
CA GLU A 243 23.03 -13.94 8.92
C GLU A 243 22.35 -14.08 10.29
N HIS A 244 21.16 -14.66 10.33
CA HIS A 244 20.27 -14.64 11.50
C HIS A 244 19.81 -16.03 11.94
N GLY A 245 20.17 -17.08 11.21
CA GLY A 245 19.62 -18.41 11.39
C GLY A 245 18.19 -18.52 10.89
N GLU A 246 17.58 -19.66 11.17
CA GLU A 246 16.29 -20.15 10.67
C GLU A 246 15.04 -19.40 11.19
N VAL A 247 15.07 -18.07 11.22
CA VAL A 247 14.04 -17.21 11.84
C VAL A 247 12.87 -16.84 10.92
N VAL A 248 13.05 -16.92 9.60
CA VAL A 248 12.04 -16.53 8.61
C VAL A 248 11.31 -17.76 8.09
N GLN A 249 9.99 -17.82 8.28
CA GLN A 249 9.16 -18.92 7.81
C GLN A 249 8.54 -18.56 6.45
N PRO A 250 9.00 -19.17 5.34
CA PRO A 250 8.37 -18.97 4.04
C PRO A 250 7.00 -19.67 3.97
N ILE A 251 5.99 -18.96 3.49
CA ILE A 251 4.60 -19.44 3.36
C ILE A 251 4.07 -19.14 1.97
N PHE A 252 3.55 -20.16 1.30
CA PHE A 252 2.83 -20.05 0.04
C PHE A 252 1.34 -20.27 0.30
N ILE A 253 0.49 -19.34 -0.15
CA ILE A 253 -0.97 -19.46 -0.06
C ILE A 253 -1.55 -19.51 -1.46
N THR A 254 -2.29 -20.58 -1.78
CA THR A 254 -2.97 -20.64 -3.08
C THR A 254 -4.14 -19.65 -3.15
N VAL A 255 -4.28 -18.97 -4.29
CA VAL A 255 -5.46 -18.17 -4.64
C VAL A 255 -6.53 -18.98 -5.38
N ASP A 256 -6.20 -20.21 -5.78
CA ASP A 256 -7.04 -21.06 -6.63
C ASP A 256 -7.33 -22.43 -6.00
N PRO A 257 -8.21 -22.49 -4.98
CA PRO A 257 -8.54 -23.74 -4.29
C PRO A 257 -9.34 -24.73 -5.15
N ALA A 258 -9.81 -24.33 -6.34
CA ALA A 258 -10.56 -25.23 -7.22
C ALA A 258 -9.64 -26.22 -7.97
N ARG A 259 -8.43 -25.78 -8.31
CA ARG A 259 -7.43 -26.60 -9.00
C ARG A 259 -6.31 -27.08 -8.08
N ASP A 260 -5.94 -26.29 -7.08
CA ASP A 260 -4.81 -26.57 -6.19
C ASP A 260 -5.23 -27.44 -5.00
N THR A 261 -5.12 -28.76 -5.15
CA THR A 261 -5.30 -29.70 -4.04
C THR A 261 -4.14 -29.62 -3.04
N VAL A 262 -4.39 -30.06 -1.80
CA VAL A 262 -3.37 -30.12 -0.73
C VAL A 262 -2.10 -30.84 -1.20
N ALA A 263 -2.26 -31.98 -1.88
CA ALA A 263 -1.14 -32.78 -2.36
C ALA A 263 -0.32 -32.07 -3.46
N GLN A 264 -0.98 -31.37 -4.39
CA GLN A 264 -0.31 -30.61 -5.44
C GLN A 264 0.46 -29.42 -4.86
N VAL A 265 -0.16 -28.66 -3.96
CA VAL A 265 0.50 -27.54 -3.27
C VAL A 265 1.71 -28.04 -2.47
N ALA A 266 1.57 -29.18 -1.78
CA ALA A 266 2.66 -29.79 -1.04
C ALA A 266 3.83 -30.21 -1.94
N ALA A 267 3.55 -30.83 -3.09
CA ALA A 267 4.56 -31.22 -4.06
C ALA A 267 5.27 -29.99 -4.64
N TYR A 268 4.48 -29.00 -5.07
CA TYR A 268 4.98 -27.74 -5.63
C TYR A 268 5.91 -27.01 -4.66
N CYS A 269 5.51 -26.84 -3.39
CA CYS A 269 6.35 -26.15 -2.41
C CYS A 269 7.68 -26.88 -2.12
N LYS A 270 7.69 -28.22 -2.16
CA LYS A 270 8.91 -29.02 -1.92
C LYS A 270 9.96 -28.85 -3.01
N GLU A 271 9.57 -28.50 -4.23
CA GLU A 271 10.51 -28.27 -5.35
C GLU A 271 11.36 -27.01 -5.14
N PHE A 272 10.82 -25.99 -4.46
CA PHE A 272 11.53 -24.72 -4.26
C PHE A 272 12.36 -24.70 -2.98
N HIS A 273 11.78 -25.05 -1.84
CA HIS A 273 12.48 -24.96 -0.56
C HIS A 273 11.89 -25.91 0.50
N PRO A 274 12.71 -26.68 1.25
CA PRO A 274 12.22 -27.68 2.19
C PRO A 274 11.42 -27.09 3.37
N ARG A 275 11.71 -25.83 3.75
CA ARG A 275 10.94 -25.09 4.79
C ARG A 275 9.70 -24.39 4.26
N LEU A 276 9.43 -24.39 2.95
CA LEU A 276 8.28 -23.69 2.38
C LEU A 276 6.98 -24.41 2.75
N VAL A 277 6.14 -23.71 3.53
CA VAL A 277 4.83 -24.22 3.93
C VAL A 277 3.79 -23.79 2.91
N GLY A 278 3.19 -24.77 2.23
CA GLY A 278 2.08 -24.56 1.33
C GLY A 278 0.74 -24.64 2.06
N LEU A 279 -0.11 -23.63 1.87
CA LEU A 279 -1.43 -23.52 2.47
C LEU A 279 -2.51 -23.42 1.38
N THR A 280 -3.59 -24.17 1.58
CA THR A 280 -4.81 -24.14 0.76
C THR A 280 -6.05 -24.07 1.65
N GLY A 281 -7.25 -24.19 1.10
CA GLY A 281 -8.48 -24.18 1.89
C GLY A 281 -9.73 -24.12 1.02
N THR A 282 -10.86 -23.89 1.68
CA THR A 282 -12.12 -23.66 0.96
C THR A 282 -12.10 -22.30 0.23
N PRO A 283 -12.88 -22.13 -0.86
CA PRO A 283 -13.01 -20.84 -1.54
C PRO A 283 -13.40 -19.68 -0.61
N GLY A 284 -14.19 -19.98 0.45
CA GLY A 284 -14.54 -18.99 1.47
C GLY A 284 -13.34 -18.54 2.30
N GLN A 285 -12.47 -19.46 2.73
CA GLN A 285 -11.26 -19.16 3.49
C GLN A 285 -10.25 -18.38 2.63
N ILE A 286 -10.03 -18.79 1.38
CA ILE A 286 -9.13 -18.09 0.45
C ILE A 286 -9.63 -16.68 0.17
N LYS A 287 -10.92 -16.49 -0.05
CA LYS A 287 -11.54 -15.16 -0.24
C LYS A 287 -11.44 -14.26 0.99
N ASP A 288 -11.43 -14.84 2.19
CA ASP A 288 -11.27 -14.10 3.45
C ASP A 288 -9.81 -13.64 3.64
N VAL A 289 -8.84 -14.54 3.48
CA VAL A 289 -7.41 -14.21 3.64
C VAL A 289 -6.95 -13.21 2.56
N THR A 290 -7.31 -13.41 1.30
CA THR A 290 -6.97 -12.47 0.21
C THR A 290 -7.52 -11.07 0.48
N ARG A 291 -8.72 -10.95 1.05
CA ARG A 291 -9.31 -9.65 1.42
C ARG A 291 -8.56 -8.96 2.56
N LYS A 292 -8.10 -9.73 3.56
CA LYS A 292 -7.30 -9.22 4.69
C LYS A 292 -5.94 -8.69 4.26
N PHE A 293 -5.32 -9.34 3.27
CA PHE A 293 -4.07 -8.90 2.67
C PHE A 293 -4.25 -7.95 1.47
N ARG A 294 -5.50 -7.61 1.12
CA ARG A 294 -5.87 -6.80 -0.05
C ARG A 294 -5.27 -7.32 -1.36
N VAL A 295 -5.13 -8.63 -1.46
CA VAL A 295 -4.67 -9.33 -2.66
C VAL A 295 -5.81 -9.27 -3.66
N TYR A 296 -5.56 -8.61 -4.79
CA TYR A 296 -6.45 -8.67 -5.93
C TYR A 296 -6.24 -10.01 -6.64
N PHE A 297 -7.34 -10.70 -6.93
CA PHE A 297 -7.33 -11.83 -7.84
C PHE A 297 -8.54 -11.76 -8.76
N ASN A 298 -8.35 -12.12 -10.04
CA ASN A 298 -9.42 -12.16 -11.03
C ASN A 298 -9.38 -13.48 -11.80
N GLU A 299 -10.50 -14.20 -11.77
CA GLU A 299 -10.71 -15.38 -12.60
C GLU A 299 -11.11 -14.90 -13.99
N THR A 300 -10.23 -15.06 -14.98
CA THR A 300 -10.58 -14.72 -16.36
C THR A 300 -11.71 -15.62 -16.85
N ALA A 301 -12.68 -15.05 -17.58
CA ALA A 301 -13.89 -15.75 -17.99
C ALA A 301 -13.55 -16.97 -18.85
N ARG A 302 -14.06 -18.14 -18.45
CA ARG A 302 -13.92 -19.42 -19.15
C ARG A 302 -14.38 -19.29 -20.60
N THR A 303 -13.44 -19.34 -21.53
CA THR A 303 -13.75 -19.45 -22.96
C THR A 303 -13.36 -20.86 -23.40
N GLY A 304 -14.21 -21.86 -23.08
CA GLY A 304 -13.97 -23.27 -23.39
C GLY A 304 -13.47 -24.13 -22.22
N ASP A 305 -13.09 -25.38 -22.52
CA ASP A 305 -12.49 -26.36 -21.60
C ASP A 305 -10.99 -26.09 -21.35
N GLU A 306 -10.50 -24.94 -21.79
CA GLU A 306 -9.08 -24.55 -21.72
C GLU A 306 -8.77 -23.77 -20.44
N GLU A 307 -7.57 -24.03 -19.94
CA GLU A 307 -6.89 -23.46 -18.78
C GLU A 307 -7.19 -21.97 -18.54
N TYR A 308 -7.84 -21.63 -17.43
CA TYR A 308 -8.06 -20.23 -17.06
C TYR A 308 -6.83 -19.66 -16.36
N LEU A 309 -6.49 -18.42 -16.70
CA LEU A 309 -5.47 -17.65 -16.00
C LEU A 309 -6.13 -16.91 -14.84
N VAL A 310 -5.54 -17.05 -13.66
CA VAL A 310 -5.86 -16.21 -12.50
C VAL A 310 -4.84 -15.10 -12.46
N ASP A 311 -5.29 -13.86 -12.65
CA ASP A 311 -4.43 -12.72 -12.34
C ASP A 311 -4.34 -12.60 -10.82
N HIS A 312 -3.16 -12.59 -10.23
CA HIS A 312 -2.96 -12.35 -8.80
C HIS A 312 -1.85 -11.32 -8.54
N SER A 313 -1.87 -10.73 -7.35
CA SER A 313 -0.86 -9.76 -6.94
C SER A 313 0.52 -10.41 -6.75
N ILE A 314 1.54 -9.89 -7.43
CA ILE A 314 2.94 -10.37 -7.37
C ILE A 314 3.69 -9.66 -6.24
N ILE A 315 3.18 -9.81 -5.01
CA ILE A 315 3.71 -9.15 -3.82
C ILE A 315 3.98 -10.19 -2.73
N GLN A 316 5.14 -10.09 -2.10
CA GLN A 316 5.52 -10.86 -0.92
C GLN A 316 5.29 -10.00 0.33
N TYR A 317 4.61 -10.55 1.35
CA TYR A 317 4.26 -9.84 2.58
C TYR A 317 5.13 -10.33 3.72
N PHE A 318 5.82 -9.40 4.39
CA PHE A 318 6.65 -9.68 5.54
C PHE A 318 5.92 -9.34 6.84
N MET A 319 5.77 -10.36 7.68
CA MET A 319 5.06 -10.29 8.96
C MET A 319 6.06 -10.35 10.13
N GLY A 320 5.73 -9.66 11.21
CA GLY A 320 6.48 -9.67 12.46
C GLY A 320 6.20 -10.91 13.32
N LEU A 321 6.99 -11.06 14.39
CA LEU A 321 6.87 -12.14 15.39
C LEU A 321 5.50 -12.22 16.08
N ASP A 322 4.80 -11.10 16.12
CA ASP A 322 3.46 -10.92 16.70
C ASP A 322 2.34 -11.10 15.66
N GLY A 323 2.69 -11.42 14.41
CA GLY A 323 1.73 -11.48 13.30
C GLY A 323 1.30 -10.10 12.78
N SER A 324 2.00 -9.02 13.17
CA SER A 324 1.77 -7.68 12.62
C SER A 324 2.42 -7.53 11.24
N PHE A 325 1.81 -6.74 10.36
CA PHE A 325 2.40 -6.43 9.07
C PHE A 325 3.61 -5.47 9.22
N LYS A 326 4.75 -5.82 8.62
CA LYS A 326 5.99 -5.03 8.68
C LYS A 326 6.30 -4.34 7.36
N ASP A 327 6.36 -5.10 6.28
CA ASP A 327 6.78 -4.61 4.97
C ASP A 327 6.23 -5.49 3.83
N PHE A 328 6.30 -4.99 2.60
CA PHE A 328 5.95 -5.75 1.41
C PHE A 328 7.01 -5.58 0.32
N PHE A 329 7.17 -6.61 -0.52
CA PHE A 329 8.17 -6.63 -1.59
C PHE A 329 7.51 -6.98 -2.91
N GLY A 330 7.64 -6.08 -3.89
CA GLY A 330 7.14 -6.29 -5.23
C GLY A 330 8.14 -7.02 -6.13
N GLN A 331 7.69 -7.37 -7.34
CA GLN A 331 8.50 -8.01 -8.37
C GLN A 331 9.79 -7.24 -8.75
N ASN A 332 9.76 -5.90 -8.66
CA ASN A 332 10.88 -5.03 -9.05
C ASN A 332 12.10 -5.10 -8.12
N MET A 333 11.98 -5.74 -6.96
CA MET A 333 13.07 -5.89 -6.00
C MET A 333 13.85 -7.19 -6.19
N THR A 334 15.16 -7.11 -6.02
CA THR A 334 16.06 -8.28 -6.06
C THR A 334 16.07 -9.03 -4.72
N ALA A 335 16.42 -10.33 -4.74
CA ALA A 335 16.53 -11.14 -3.52
C ALA A 335 17.45 -10.51 -2.46
N ARG A 336 18.58 -9.92 -2.90
CA ARG A 336 19.53 -9.28 -1.99
C ARG A 336 18.96 -8.03 -1.32
N GLU A 337 18.24 -7.19 -2.05
CA GLU A 337 17.59 -5.99 -1.49
C GLU A 337 16.49 -6.36 -0.50
N ILE A 338 15.71 -7.39 -0.83
CA ILE A 338 14.68 -7.92 0.07
C ILE A 338 15.32 -8.45 1.36
N ALA A 339 16.34 -9.30 1.25
CA ALA A 339 17.07 -9.83 2.40
C ALA A 339 17.67 -8.71 3.27
N GLN A 340 18.28 -7.69 2.67
CA GLN A 340 18.82 -6.54 3.41
C GLN A 340 17.75 -5.75 4.17
N LYS A 341 16.56 -5.55 3.58
CA LYS A 341 15.44 -4.91 4.27
C LYS A 341 14.92 -5.77 5.41
N ILE A 342 14.75 -7.08 5.19
CA ILE A 342 14.32 -8.00 6.24
C ILE A 342 15.33 -8.04 7.39
N SER A 343 16.64 -8.17 7.12
CA SER A 343 17.68 -8.12 8.14
C SER A 343 17.64 -6.83 8.96
N ARG A 344 17.29 -5.69 8.34
CA ARG A 344 17.08 -4.43 9.06
C ARG A 344 15.89 -4.51 10.02
N HIS A 345 14.74 -4.98 9.56
CA HIS A 345 13.56 -5.16 10.41
C HIS A 345 13.83 -6.10 11.59
N ILE A 346 14.54 -7.22 11.34
CA ILE A 346 14.93 -8.17 12.39
C ILE A 346 15.84 -7.52 13.44
N LYS A 347 16.82 -6.72 13.01
CA LYS A 347 17.71 -5.99 13.92
C LYS A 347 16.95 -4.97 14.76
N GLU A 348 16.06 -4.20 14.15
CA GLU A 348 15.20 -3.23 14.84
C GLU A 348 14.30 -3.89 15.89
N ASP A 349 13.70 -5.04 15.57
CA ASP A 349 12.85 -5.78 16.50
C ASP A 349 13.66 -6.34 17.68
N LYS A 350 14.89 -6.82 17.44
CA LYS A 350 15.82 -7.24 18.50
C LYS A 350 16.19 -6.08 19.42
N LEU A 351 16.44 -4.88 18.87
CA LEU A 351 16.77 -3.69 19.65
C LEU A 351 15.59 -3.25 20.53
N LYS A 352 14.39 -3.15 19.95
CA LYS A 352 13.17 -2.80 20.69
C LYS A 352 12.87 -3.77 21.81
N LYS A 353 13.07 -5.08 21.58
CA LYS A 353 12.91 -6.10 22.63
C LYS A 353 13.90 -5.91 23.77
N LYS A 354 15.16 -5.56 23.47
CA LYS A 354 16.19 -5.27 24.49
C LYS A 354 15.86 -4.01 25.29
N GLU A 355 15.39 -2.96 24.64
CA GLU A 355 14.98 -1.71 25.29
C GLU A 355 13.78 -1.93 26.22
N LYS A 356 12.75 -2.65 25.75
CA LYS A 356 11.59 -2.99 26.57
C LYS A 356 11.95 -3.83 27.79
N LYS A 357 12.91 -4.76 27.64
CA LYS A 357 13.42 -5.56 28.76
C LYS A 357 14.15 -4.68 29.79
N ARG A 358 15.03 -3.77 29.34
CA ARG A 358 15.75 -2.84 30.22
C ARG A 358 14.83 -1.86 30.94
N ALA A 359 13.76 -1.42 30.28
CA ALA A 359 12.75 -0.56 30.90
C ALA A 359 11.97 -1.31 31.99
N ALA A 360 11.55 -2.55 31.72
CA ALA A 360 10.85 -3.38 32.70
C ALA A 360 11.72 -3.70 33.94
N GLU A 361 13.02 -3.96 33.75
CA GLU A 361 13.95 -4.18 34.86
C GLU A 361 14.21 -2.91 35.70
N ALA A 362 14.01 -1.70 35.13
CA ALA A 362 14.24 -0.45 35.84
C ALA A 362 13.04 0.04 36.68
N ASP A 363 11.85 -0.53 36.47
CA ASP A 363 10.64 -0.20 37.24
C ASP A 363 10.44 -1.13 38.46
N GLU A 364 11.27 -2.19 38.61
CA GLU A 364 11.22 -3.16 39.72
C GLU A 364 12.19 -2.84 40.89
N ASP A 365 13.12 -1.91 40.71
CA ASP A 365 14.03 -1.35 41.74
C ASP A 365 13.50 -0.02 42.30
#